data_AF-A0A0D0J7P7-F1
#
_entry.id   AF-A0A0D0J7P7-F1
#
_cell.length_a   1.000
_cell.length_b   1.000
_cell.length_c   1.000
_cell.angle_alpha   90.00
_cell.angle_beta   90.00
_cell.angle_gamma   90.00
#
_symmetry.space_group_name_H-M   'P 1'
#
loop_
_entity.id
_entity.type
_entity.pdbx_description
1 polymer ?
#
loop_
_entity_poly.entity_id
_entity_poly.type
_entity_poly.pdbx_seq_one_letter_code
_entity_poly.pdbx_strand_id
1 'polypeptide(L)'
;MQDSKTPTSPKFDGERFFSALDSTRSARGLTWKKVAEQASVPASTLTRMSQGRKPDIDTLSYLCSWSGLRADDFIMREAKQKAETLSSVTALFRADPNLSKDGAMAMEAIIKAAYEQIRKIQD
;
A
#
# COMPACT_ATOMS: atom_id res chain seq x y z
N MET A 1 4.46 -32.14 -14.02
CA MET A 1 3.54 -31.52 -13.03
C MET A 1 3.52 -30.04 -13.32
N GLN A 2 2.35 -29.47 -13.60
CA GLN A 2 2.19 -28.03 -13.89
C GLN A 2 2.29 -27.25 -12.57
N ASP A 3 3.24 -26.32 -12.48
CA ASP A 3 3.30 -25.31 -11.41
C ASP A 3 2.18 -24.29 -11.65
N SER A 4 1.00 -24.58 -11.14
CA SER A 4 -0.12 -23.65 -11.08
C SER A 4 0.20 -22.52 -10.11
N LYS A 5 0.82 -21.45 -10.60
CA LYS A 5 1.02 -20.21 -9.85
C LYS A 5 -0.35 -19.53 -9.69
N THR A 6 -1.10 -19.89 -8.65
CA THR A 6 -2.37 -19.24 -8.30
C THR A 6 -2.14 -17.74 -8.20
N PRO A 7 -2.89 -16.89 -8.92
CA PRO A 7 -2.73 -15.44 -8.78
C PRO A 7 -3.02 -15.08 -7.33
N THR A 8 -2.01 -14.54 -6.63
CA THR A 8 -2.17 -14.01 -5.27
C THR A 8 -3.24 -12.93 -5.32
N SER A 9 -4.42 -13.21 -4.75
CA SER A 9 -5.50 -12.23 -4.69
C SER A 9 -4.96 -10.94 -4.06
N PRO A 10 -5.24 -9.77 -4.66
CA PRO A 10 -4.68 -8.53 -4.19
C PRO A 10 -5.13 -8.28 -2.74
N LYS A 11 -4.18 -8.01 -1.85
CA LYS A 11 -4.44 -7.96 -0.41
C LYS A 11 -4.85 -6.55 0.00
N PHE A 12 -5.96 -6.41 0.71
CA PHE A 12 -6.34 -5.13 1.31
C PHE A 12 -5.46 -4.78 2.51
N ASP A 13 -4.92 -3.57 2.54
CA ASP A 13 -4.16 -2.96 3.61
C ASP A 13 -5.09 -2.25 4.60
N GLY A 14 -5.54 -3.00 5.61
CA GLY A 14 -6.48 -2.50 6.62
C GLY A 14 -5.88 -1.48 7.58
N GLU A 15 -4.58 -1.56 7.85
CA GLU A 15 -3.89 -0.63 8.75
C GLU A 15 -3.74 0.74 8.09
N ARG A 16 -3.31 0.77 6.83
CA ARG A 16 -3.23 2.00 6.05
C ARG A 16 -4.62 2.63 5.87
N PHE A 17 -5.65 1.82 5.66
CA PHE A 17 -7.03 2.31 5.61
C PHE A 17 -7.47 2.94 6.93
N PHE A 18 -7.22 2.27 8.06
CA PHE A 18 -7.60 2.79 9.38
C PHE A 18 -6.85 4.09 9.73
N SER A 19 -5.57 4.20 9.38
CA SER A 19 -4.79 5.43 9.55
C SER A 19 -5.32 6.60 8.70
N ALA A 20 -5.71 6.34 7.44
CA ALA A 20 -6.35 7.35 6.60
C ALA A 20 -7.71 7.80 7.18
N LEU A 21 -8.50 6.85 7.70
CA LEU A 21 -9.76 7.13 8.38
C LEU A 21 -9.56 8.00 9.63
N ASP A 22 -8.52 7.72 10.41
CA ASP A 22 -8.15 8.50 11.59
C ASP A 22 -7.75 9.94 11.25
N SER A 23 -7.09 10.12 10.11
CA SER A 23 -6.74 11.44 9.58
C SER A 23 -8.01 12.22 9.22
N THR A 24 -8.98 11.60 8.52
CA THR A 24 -10.27 12.23 8.21
C THR A 24 -11.07 12.56 9.48
N ARG A 25 -11.10 11.64 10.45
CA ARG A 25 -11.73 11.86 11.76
C ARG A 25 -11.13 13.06 12.48
N SER A 26 -9.81 13.12 12.56
CA SER A 26 -9.08 14.17 13.28
C SER A 26 -9.25 15.53 12.62
N ALA A 27 -9.22 15.60 11.28
CA ALA A 27 -9.48 16.82 10.53
C ALA A 27 -10.90 17.38 10.76
N ARG A 28 -11.88 16.50 11.03
CA ARG A 28 -13.26 16.88 11.37
C ARG A 28 -13.47 17.10 12.87
N GLY A 29 -12.45 16.92 13.72
CA GLY A 29 -12.56 17.08 15.18
C GLY A 29 -13.49 16.07 15.86
N LEU A 30 -13.67 14.89 15.26
CA LEU A 30 -14.65 13.90 15.71
C LEU A 30 -14.04 12.85 16.63
N THR A 31 -14.84 12.32 17.55
CA THR A 31 -14.51 11.10 18.30
C THR A 31 -14.85 9.85 17.49
N TRP A 32 -14.22 8.72 17.78
CA TRP A 32 -14.55 7.45 17.12
C TRP A 32 -16.01 7.04 17.30
N LYS A 33 -16.63 7.37 18.44
CA LYS A 33 -18.07 7.17 18.67
C LYS A 33 -18.91 7.96 17.66
N LYS A 34 -18.53 9.21 17.37
CA LYS A 34 -19.22 10.04 16.37
C LYS A 34 -18.97 9.56 14.94
N VAL A 35 -17.80 9.00 14.64
CA VAL A 35 -17.55 8.35 13.35
C VAL A 35 -18.47 7.16 13.16
N ALA A 36 -18.59 6.27 14.16
CA ALA A 36 -19.50 5.12 14.11
C ALA A 36 -20.95 5.54 13.83
N GLU A 37 -21.43 6.56 14.55
CA GLU A 37 -22.78 7.12 14.36
C GLU A 37 -22.98 7.68 12.94
N GLN A 38 -22.05 8.50 12.45
CA GLN A 38 -22.17 9.14 11.15
C GLN A 38 -21.99 8.18 9.97
N ALA A 39 -21.07 7.21 10.11
CA ALA A 39 -20.84 6.19 9.10
C ALA A 39 -21.86 5.04 9.19
N SER A 40 -22.77 5.04 10.18
CA SER A 40 -23.73 3.96 10.40
C SER A 40 -23.07 2.58 10.60
N VAL A 41 -21.94 2.54 11.32
CA VAL A 41 -21.23 1.31 11.66
C VAL A 41 -21.18 1.09 13.18
N PRO A 42 -21.17 -0.16 13.66
CA PRO A 42 -21.01 -0.43 15.09
C PRO A 42 -19.68 0.09 15.63
N ALA A 43 -19.69 0.73 16.81
CA ALA A 43 -18.46 1.21 17.45
C ALA A 43 -17.44 0.09 17.73
N SER A 44 -17.93 -1.13 18.03
CA SER A 44 -17.10 -2.32 18.20
C SER A 44 -16.33 -2.69 16.93
N THR A 45 -16.85 -2.37 15.74
CA THR A 45 -16.16 -2.57 14.47
C THR A 45 -14.93 -1.68 14.37
N LEU A 46 -15.04 -0.41 14.74
CA LEU A 46 -13.91 0.53 14.75
C LEU A 46 -12.84 0.13 15.78
N THR A 47 -13.23 -0.36 16.96
CA THR A 47 -12.29 -0.90 17.95
C THR A 47 -11.54 -2.13 17.43
N ARG A 48 -12.23 -3.02 16.72
CA ARG A 48 -11.56 -4.17 16.09
C ARG A 48 -10.60 -3.71 14.99
N MET A 49 -10.98 -2.72 14.20
CA MET A 49 -10.11 -2.16 13.16
C MET A 49 -8.86 -1.50 13.73
N SER A 50 -8.95 -0.81 14.88
CA SER A 50 -7.77 -0.26 15.56
C SER A 50 -6.81 -1.34 16.07
N GLN A 51 -7.27 -2.58 16.18
CA GLN A 51 -6.47 -3.76 16.54
C GLN A 51 -5.97 -4.54 15.31
N GLY A 52 -6.05 -3.95 14.11
CA GLY A 52 -5.57 -4.55 12.86
C GLY A 52 -6.57 -5.50 12.18
N ARG A 53 -7.79 -5.64 12.71
CA ARG A 53 -8.82 -6.48 12.08
C ARG A 53 -9.38 -5.79 10.83
N LYS A 54 -9.36 -6.48 9.70
CA LYS A 54 -9.88 -5.94 8.44
C LYS A 54 -11.40 -5.74 8.49
N PRO A 55 -11.92 -4.64 7.91
CA PRO A 55 -13.35 -4.45 7.74
C PRO A 55 -13.93 -5.50 6.78
N ASP A 56 -15.18 -5.90 6.99
CA ASP A 56 -15.96 -6.57 5.97
C ASP A 56 -16.38 -5.60 4.86
N ILE A 57 -16.98 -6.13 3.79
CA ILE A 57 -17.34 -5.35 2.59
C ILE A 57 -18.35 -4.26 2.92
N ASP A 58 -19.34 -4.55 3.75
CA ASP A 58 -20.39 -3.60 4.12
C ASP A 58 -19.81 -2.45 4.94
N THR A 59 -19.04 -2.78 5.98
CA THR A 59 -18.31 -1.81 6.81
C THR A 59 -17.41 -0.93 5.95
N LEU A 60 -16.66 -1.54 5.02
CA LEU A 60 -15.77 -0.81 4.12
C LEU A 60 -16.54 0.18 3.26
N SER A 61 -17.68 -0.23 2.68
CA SER A 61 -18.54 0.63 1.85
C SER A 61 -19.04 1.86 2.64
N TYR A 62 -19.58 1.64 3.83
CA TYR A 62 -20.05 2.71 4.70
C TYR A 62 -18.94 3.70 5.09
N LEU A 63 -17.77 3.18 5.48
CA LEU A 63 -16.63 4.02 5.86
C LEU A 63 -16.04 4.77 4.66
N CYS A 64 -15.97 4.16 3.48
CA CYS A 64 -15.58 4.84 2.25
C CYS A 64 -16.54 5.98 1.90
N SER A 65 -17.86 5.73 1.97
CA SER A 65 -18.88 6.75 1.72
C SER A 65 -18.75 7.94 2.69
N TRP A 66 -18.55 7.67 3.99
CA TRP A 66 -18.41 8.71 5.01
C TRP A 66 -17.11 9.52 4.89
N SER A 67 -16.00 8.85 4.60
CA SER A 67 -14.66 9.45 4.58
C SER A 67 -14.30 10.11 3.24
N GLY A 68 -14.92 9.66 2.14
CA GLY A 68 -14.52 9.99 0.78
C GLY A 68 -13.30 9.18 0.28
N LEU A 69 -12.82 8.22 1.07
CA LEU A 69 -11.71 7.34 0.69
C LEU A 69 -12.16 6.29 -0.33
N ARG A 70 -11.27 5.89 -1.24
CA ARG A 70 -11.52 4.82 -2.22
C ARG A 70 -10.84 3.54 -1.76
N ALA A 71 -11.59 2.44 -1.67
CA ALA A 71 -11.05 1.15 -1.25
C ALA A 71 -9.86 0.67 -2.12
N ASP A 72 -9.88 0.98 -3.42
CA ASP A 72 -8.82 0.59 -4.37
C ASP A 72 -7.44 1.17 -4.02
N ASP A 73 -7.40 2.33 -3.34
CA ASP A 73 -6.14 2.98 -2.94
C ASP A 73 -5.39 2.18 -1.86
N PHE A 74 -6.08 1.25 -1.20
CA PHE A 74 -5.57 0.41 -0.11
C PHE A 74 -5.43 -1.05 -0.54
N ILE A 75 -5.62 -1.35 -1.83
CA ILE A 75 -5.35 -2.67 -2.37
C ILE A 75 -3.86 -2.78 -2.65
N MET A 76 -3.14 -3.62 -1.90
CA MET A 76 -1.76 -3.98 -2.17
C MET A 76 -1.68 -4.71 -3.50
N ARG A 77 -1.23 -3.99 -4.52
CA ARG A 77 -0.83 -4.57 -5.80
C ARG A 77 0.61 -5.06 -5.65
N GLU A 78 0.78 -6.29 -5.18
CA GLU A 78 2.11 -6.89 -5.02
C GLU A 78 2.84 -6.92 -6.39
N ALA A 79 4.13 -6.59 -6.37
CA ALA A 79 5.16 -6.73 -7.42
C ALA A 79 5.20 -5.73 -8.59
N LYS A 80 4.09 -5.31 -9.20
CA LYS A 80 4.18 -4.62 -10.51
C LYS A 80 4.80 -3.21 -10.42
N GLN A 81 4.33 -2.36 -9.51
CA GLN A 81 4.87 -1.00 -9.33
C GLN A 81 6.34 -0.98 -8.86
N LYS A 82 6.74 -1.95 -8.02
CA LYS A 82 8.09 -1.99 -7.43
C LYS A 82 9.15 -2.45 -8.44
N ALA A 83 8.83 -3.48 -9.22
CA ALA A 83 9.67 -3.88 -10.35
C ALA A 83 9.71 -2.79 -11.43
N GLU A 84 8.59 -2.10 -11.68
CA GLU A 84 8.53 -0.94 -12.56
C GLU A 84 9.45 0.20 -12.05
N THR A 85 9.53 0.48 -10.74
CA THR A 85 10.45 1.50 -10.21
C THR A 85 11.92 1.16 -10.49
N LEU A 86 12.37 -0.06 -10.14
CA LEU A 86 13.77 -0.45 -10.36
C LEU A 86 14.12 -0.53 -11.85
N SER A 87 13.21 -1.05 -12.69
CA SER A 87 13.36 -1.01 -14.14
C SER A 87 13.41 0.41 -14.70
N SER A 88 12.60 1.34 -14.16
CA SER A 88 12.62 2.74 -14.60
C SER A 88 13.92 3.43 -14.24
N VAL A 89 14.41 3.26 -13.01
CA VAL A 89 15.66 3.86 -12.54
C VAL A 89 16.86 3.32 -13.34
N THR A 90 16.92 2.03 -13.60
CA THR A 90 17.99 1.43 -14.41
C THR A 90 17.92 1.85 -15.88
N ALA A 91 16.72 2.07 -16.43
CA ALA A 91 16.57 2.65 -17.77
C ALA A 91 17.11 4.09 -17.84
N LEU A 92 16.92 4.90 -16.80
CA LEU A 92 17.46 6.26 -16.74
C LEU A 92 18.99 6.27 -16.77
N PHE A 93 19.69 5.40 -16.03
CA PHE A 93 21.16 5.35 -16.07
C PHE A 93 21.70 4.95 -17.44
N ARG A 94 21.00 4.06 -18.16
CA ARG A 94 21.41 3.67 -19.52
C ARG A 94 21.18 4.78 -20.54
N ALA A 95 20.20 5.65 -20.30
CA ALA A 95 19.85 6.76 -21.17
C ALA A 95 20.64 8.05 -20.86
N ASP A 96 21.39 8.10 -19.75
CA ASP A 96 22.16 9.28 -19.34
C ASP A 96 23.42 9.43 -20.20
N PRO A 97 23.53 10.50 -21.02
CA PRO A 97 24.70 10.73 -21.86
C PRO A 97 25.98 11.09 -21.09
N ASN A 98 25.87 11.44 -19.81
CA ASN A 98 27.02 11.76 -18.97
C ASN A 98 27.66 10.53 -18.32
N LEU A 99 27.04 9.35 -18.46
CA LEU A 99 27.57 8.09 -17.94
C LEU A 99 28.19 7.27 -19.07
N SER A 100 29.38 6.74 -18.82
CA SER A 100 29.92 5.67 -19.66
C SER A 100 29.05 4.42 -19.50
N LYS A 101 29.06 3.53 -20.51
CA LYS A 101 28.32 2.25 -20.45
C LYS A 101 28.68 1.45 -19.19
N ASP A 102 29.97 1.40 -18.87
CA ASP A 102 30.48 0.70 -17.69
C ASP A 102 30.04 1.39 -16.38
N GLY A 103 29.99 2.73 -16.36
CA GLY A 103 29.50 3.50 -15.22
C GLY A 103 28.01 3.31 -14.96
N ALA A 104 27.19 3.32 -16.01
CA ALA A 104 25.76 3.04 -15.92
C ALA A 104 25.50 1.60 -15.41
N MET A 105 26.27 0.62 -15.88
CA MET A 105 26.20 -0.76 -15.42
C MET A 105 26.62 -0.92 -13.94
N ALA A 106 27.67 -0.21 -13.51
CA ALA A 106 28.11 -0.22 -12.11
C ALA A 106 27.04 0.37 -11.19
N MET A 107 26.44 1.49 -11.56
CA MET A 107 25.36 2.13 -10.80
C MET A 107 24.12 1.23 -10.71
N GLU A 108 23.74 0.58 -11.81
CA GLU A 108 22.67 -0.41 -11.81
C GLU A 108 22.95 -1.58 -10.87
N ALA A 109 24.17 -2.13 -10.87
CA ALA A 109 24.55 -3.23 -9.99
C ALA A 109 24.48 -2.85 -8.50
N ILE A 110 25.00 -1.67 -8.15
CA ILE A 110 24.97 -1.15 -6.77
C ILE A 110 23.54 -0.97 -6.29
N ILE A 111 22.69 -0.32 -7.09
CA ILE A 111 21.30 -0.04 -6.71
C ILE A 111 20.47 -1.33 -6.62
N LYS A 112 20.68 -2.29 -7.53
CA LYS A 112 20.04 -3.62 -7.43
C LYS A 112 20.42 -4.33 -6.13
N ALA A 113 21.71 -4.39 -5.81
CA ALA A 113 22.19 -5.04 -4.60
C ALA A 113 21.65 -4.37 -3.33
N ALA A 114 21.66 -3.03 -3.28
CA ALA A 114 21.10 -2.28 -2.15
C ALA A 114 19.59 -2.51 -2.01
N TYR A 115 18.86 -2.51 -3.13
CA TYR A 115 17.41 -2.73 -3.15
C TYR A 115 17.04 -4.13 -2.63
N GLU A 116 17.76 -5.17 -3.08
CA GLU A 116 17.55 -6.54 -2.61
C GLU A 116 17.84 -6.70 -1.11
N GLN A 117 18.90 -6.05 -0.61
CA GLN A 117 19.28 -6.13 0.79
C GLN A 117 18.28 -5.42 1.72
N ILE A 118 17.83 -4.22 1.35
CA ILE A 118 16.81 -3.48 2.11
C ILE A 118 15.48 -4.26 2.10
N ARG A 119 15.15 -4.91 0.98
CA ARG A 119 13.94 -5.74 0.89
C ARG A 119 13.98 -6.92 1.86
N LYS A 120 15.12 -7.62 1.97
CA LYS A 120 15.29 -8.74 2.92
C LYS A 120 15.12 -8.34 4.38
N ILE A 121 15.28 -7.07 4.72
CA ILE A 121 15.12 -6.54 6.09
C ILE A 121 13.65 -6.26 6.42
N GLN A 122 12.78 -6.16 5.41
CA GLN A 122 11.35 -5.85 5.58
C GLN A 122 10.44 -7.10 5.61
N ASP A 123 10.97 -8.29 5.33
CA ASP A 123 10.30 -9.59 5.46
C ASP A 123 10.66 -10.25 6.81
#